data_AF-A0A328FB80-F1
#
_entry.id   AF-A0A328FB80-F1
#
_cell.length_a   1.000
_cell.length_b   1.000
_cell.length_c   1.000
_cell.angle_alpha   90.00
_cell.angle_beta   90.00
_cell.angle_gamma   90.00
#
_symmetry.space_group_name_H-M   'P 1'
#
loop_
_entity.id
_entity.type
_entity.pdbx_description
1 polymer ?
#
loop_
_entity_poly.entity_id
_entity_poly.type
_entity_poly.pdbx_seq_one_letter_code
_entity_poly.pdbx_strand_id
1 'polypeptide(L)'
;MFELIKYKVIIALGLLPGLFFCSAVHAVETAPRISDREIVESLTELKQGQKNLNQRIDDLIYNMDKRFEAMDKRFDSIDKRFETVDKRFEAMHNMILTLFCSVMALVIALMGYMVWDRKTAQQPLRSKMLKLEENYHEVNTLLEIQNPSGPVVARILASFRKLAETDEKVAAILKTYSLL
;
A
#
# COMPACT_ATOMS: atom_id res chain seq x y z
N MET A 1 96.65 -77.53 -40.98
CA MET A 1 95.94 -76.34 -41.51
C MET A 1 94.43 -76.57 -41.70
N PHE A 2 93.97 -77.79 -42.01
CA PHE A 2 92.54 -78.09 -42.26
C PHE A 2 91.60 -78.08 -41.04
N GLU A 3 92.07 -78.43 -39.84
CA GLU A 3 91.22 -78.50 -38.64
C GLU A 3 90.82 -77.11 -38.08
N LEU A 4 91.63 -76.08 -38.35
CA LEU A 4 91.37 -74.70 -37.90
C LEU A 4 90.23 -74.02 -38.68
N ILE A 5 89.98 -74.47 -39.92
CA ILE A 5 88.91 -73.93 -40.78
C ILE A 5 87.55 -74.52 -40.37
N LYS A 6 87.50 -75.81 -40.02
CA LYS A 6 86.27 -76.48 -39.57
C LYS A 6 85.69 -75.84 -38.31
N TYR A 7 86.55 -75.50 -37.34
CA TYR A 7 86.10 -74.92 -36.06
C TYR A 7 85.49 -73.53 -36.23
N LYS A 8 86.04 -72.69 -37.12
CA LYS A 8 85.47 -71.37 -37.44
C LYS A 8 84.10 -71.46 -38.11
N VAL A 9 83.91 -72.45 -38.99
CA VAL A 9 82.62 -72.67 -39.68
C VAL A 9 81.55 -73.16 -38.70
N ILE A 10 81.90 -74.03 -37.76
CA ILE A 10 80.96 -74.54 -36.74
C ILE A 10 80.52 -73.43 -35.78
N ILE A 11 81.42 -72.54 -35.37
CA ILE A 11 81.07 -71.38 -34.52
C ILE A 11 80.20 -70.38 -35.30
N ALA A 12 80.49 -70.13 -36.58
CA ALA A 12 79.68 -69.25 -37.41
C ALA A 12 78.27 -69.81 -37.68
N LEU A 13 78.12 -71.13 -37.80
CA LEU A 13 76.82 -71.79 -37.98
C LEU A 13 75.97 -71.76 -36.69
N GLY A 14 76.61 -71.81 -35.51
CA GLY A 14 75.94 -71.79 -34.20
C GLY A 14 75.47 -70.40 -33.74
N LEU A 15 75.98 -69.31 -34.32
CA LEU A 15 75.57 -67.93 -34.00
C LEU A 15 74.35 -67.46 -34.81
N LEU A 16 73.99 -68.16 -35.88
CA LEU A 16 72.88 -67.82 -36.78
C LEU A 16 71.47 -67.99 -36.18
N PRO A 17 71.18 -68.95 -35.26
CA PRO A 17 69.86 -69.09 -34.65
C PRO A 17 69.51 -67.97 -33.65
N GLY A 18 70.51 -67.29 -33.08
CA GLY A 18 70.29 -66.22 -32.09
C GLY A 18 69.71 -64.93 -32.68
N LEU A 19 69.91 -64.70 -33.98
CA LEU A 19 69.31 -63.56 -34.70
C LEU A 19 67.83 -63.79 -35.06
N PHE A 20 67.35 -65.04 -35.00
CA PHE A 20 65.97 -65.38 -35.35
C PHE A 20 64.97 -65.12 -34.20
N PHE A 21 65.47 -64.90 -32.97
CA PHE A 21 64.64 -64.69 -31.77
C PHE A 21 64.10 -63.26 -31.62
N CYS A 22 64.41 -62.33 -32.53
CA CYS A 22 64.01 -60.92 -32.41
C CYS A 22 62.70 -60.55 -33.15
N SER A 23 62.07 -61.49 -33.87
CA SER A 23 60.91 -61.16 -34.74
C SER A 23 59.54 -61.54 -34.17
N ALA A 24 59.44 -62.08 -32.95
CA ALA A 24 58.16 -62.54 -32.40
C ALA A 24 57.50 -61.55 -31.42
N VAL A 25 57.90 -60.27 -31.41
CA VAL A 25 57.27 -59.21 -30.60
C VAL A 25 56.53 -58.22 -31.52
N HIS A 26 55.64 -58.69 -32.38
CA HIS A 26 54.67 -57.82 -33.07
C HIS A 26 53.37 -58.60 -33.32
N ALA A 27 52.60 -58.82 -32.26
CA ALA A 27 51.16 -59.00 -32.37
C ALA A 27 50.49 -57.85 -31.61
N VAL A 28 50.68 -56.63 -32.14
CA VAL A 28 49.68 -55.58 -31.96
C VAL A 28 48.43 -56.13 -32.64
N GLU A 29 47.38 -56.38 -31.86
CA GLU A 29 46.06 -56.75 -32.37
C GLU A 29 45.68 -55.74 -33.47
N THR A 30 45.64 -56.22 -34.71
CA THR A 30 45.17 -55.47 -35.85
C THR A 30 43.75 -55.01 -35.57
N ALA A 31 43.57 -53.70 -35.40
CA ALA A 31 42.24 -53.08 -35.42
C ALA A 31 41.47 -53.59 -36.66
N PRO A 32 40.18 -53.94 -36.53
CA PRO A 32 39.40 -54.45 -37.65
C PRO A 32 39.50 -53.46 -38.83
N ARG A 33 39.88 -53.97 -40.00
CA ARG A 33 39.91 -53.21 -41.26
C ARG A 33 38.46 -52.90 -41.65
N ILE A 34 37.91 -51.80 -41.13
CA ILE A 34 36.65 -51.23 -41.62
C ILE A 34 36.82 -50.99 -43.12
N SER A 35 35.91 -51.54 -43.92
CA SER A 35 35.92 -51.38 -45.37
C SER A 35 35.41 -49.98 -45.73
N ASP A 36 35.99 -49.32 -46.74
CA ASP A 36 35.54 -47.99 -47.20
C ASP A 36 34.02 -47.97 -47.50
N ARG A 37 33.43 -49.12 -47.85
CA ARG A 37 31.99 -49.30 -48.03
C ARG A 37 31.19 -49.08 -46.73
N GLU A 38 31.63 -49.63 -45.61
CA GLU A 38 30.97 -49.49 -44.30
C GLU A 38 31.07 -48.05 -43.78
N ILE A 39 32.16 -47.35 -44.11
CA ILE A 39 32.34 -45.92 -43.82
C ILE A 39 31.33 -45.09 -44.62
N VAL A 40 31.15 -45.36 -45.92
CA VAL A 40 30.19 -44.62 -46.75
C VAL A 40 28.74 -44.86 -46.31
N GLU A 41 28.40 -46.07 -45.89
CA GLU A 41 27.07 -46.43 -45.39
C GLU A 41 26.77 -45.70 -44.07
N SER A 42 27.67 -45.79 -43.09
CA SER A 42 27.54 -45.08 -41.82
C SER A 42 27.54 -43.55 -41.97
N LEU A 43 28.32 -42.97 -42.88
CA LEU A 43 28.28 -41.53 -43.19
C LEU A 43 26.93 -41.12 -43.81
N THR A 44 26.34 -42.00 -44.63
CA THR A 44 25.03 -41.74 -45.25
C THR A 44 23.93 -41.76 -44.20
N GLU A 45 23.96 -42.73 -43.28
CA GLU A 45 23.05 -42.82 -42.14
C GLU A 45 23.19 -41.62 -41.19
N LEU A 46 24.43 -41.24 -40.86
CA LEU A 46 24.71 -40.06 -40.03
C LEU A 46 24.22 -38.77 -40.70
N LYS A 47 24.43 -38.60 -42.01
CA LYS A 47 23.95 -37.45 -42.76
C LYS A 47 22.41 -37.39 -42.78
N GLN A 48 21.76 -38.54 -42.91
CA GLN A 48 20.29 -38.62 -42.85
C GLN A 48 19.77 -38.32 -41.43
N GLY A 49 20.46 -38.83 -40.40
CA GLY A 49 20.17 -38.53 -39.00
C GLY A 49 20.32 -37.03 -38.70
N GLN A 50 21.37 -36.40 -39.20
CA GLN A 50 21.59 -34.95 -39.07
C GLN A 50 20.50 -34.14 -39.77
N LYS A 51 20.06 -34.55 -40.97
CA LYS A 51 18.96 -33.90 -41.68
C LYS A 51 17.65 -33.98 -40.90
N ASN A 52 17.33 -35.15 -40.35
CA ASN A 52 16.14 -35.34 -39.51
C ASN A 52 16.23 -34.49 -38.23
N LEU A 53 17.41 -34.44 -37.59
CA LEU A 53 17.62 -33.60 -36.42
C LEU A 53 17.41 -32.12 -36.73
N ASN A 54 17.96 -31.61 -37.84
CA ASN A 54 17.76 -30.23 -38.26
C ASN A 54 16.28 -29.91 -38.48
N GLN A 55 15.53 -30.80 -39.15
CA GLN A 55 14.08 -30.62 -39.32
C GLN A 55 13.34 -30.53 -37.99
N ARG A 56 13.67 -31.40 -37.02
CA ARG A 56 13.07 -31.35 -35.68
C ARG A 56 13.42 -30.08 -34.92
N ILE A 57 14.62 -29.54 -35.12
CA ILE A 57 15.04 -28.27 -34.53
C ILE A 57 14.25 -27.11 -35.15
N ASP A 58 14.10 -27.09 -36.48
CA ASP A 58 13.32 -26.05 -37.18
C ASP A 58 11.85 -26.07 -36.74
N ASP A 59 11.25 -27.25 -36.63
CA ASP A 59 9.87 -27.42 -36.14
C ASP A 59 9.72 -26.95 -34.69
N LEU A 60 10.73 -27.23 -33.84
CA LEU A 60 10.74 -26.78 -32.46
C LEU A 60 10.82 -25.26 -32.37
N ILE A 61 11.72 -24.63 -33.13
CA ILE A 61 11.89 -23.17 -33.18
C ILE A 61 10.58 -22.53 -33.65
N TYR A 62 9.98 -23.03 -34.72
CA TYR A 62 8.71 -22.53 -35.24
C TYR A 62 7.56 -22.60 -34.21
N ASN A 63 7.47 -23.72 -33.48
CA ASN A 63 6.47 -23.87 -32.43
C ASN A 63 6.75 -22.92 -31.24
N MET A 64 8.02 -22.75 -30.88
CA MET A 64 8.43 -21.78 -29.85
C MET A 64 8.03 -20.37 -30.26
N ASP A 65 8.34 -19.92 -31.48
CA ASP A 65 7.98 -18.59 -31.98
C ASP A 65 6.47 -18.35 -31.92
N LYS A 66 5.65 -19.32 -32.35
CA LYS A 66 4.19 -19.21 -32.24
C LYS A 66 3.72 -19.05 -30.79
N ARG A 67 4.33 -19.78 -29.86
CA ARG A 67 3.99 -19.69 -28.44
C ARG A 67 4.42 -18.36 -27.84
N PHE A 68 5.56 -17.82 -28.24
CA PHE A 68 6.02 -16.49 -27.84
C PHE A 68 5.08 -15.40 -28.40
N GLU A 69 4.71 -15.45 -29.68
CA GLU A 69 3.77 -14.48 -30.25
C GLU A 69 2.39 -14.54 -29.55
N ALA A 70 1.92 -15.74 -29.21
CA ALA A 70 0.68 -15.89 -28.42
C ALA A 70 0.83 -15.34 -26.99
N MET A 71 2.02 -15.43 -26.41
CA MET A 71 2.34 -14.87 -25.10
C MET A 71 2.36 -13.34 -25.15
N ASP A 72 3.00 -12.74 -26.16
CA ASP A 72 3.04 -11.29 -26.37
C ASP A 72 1.63 -10.72 -26.50
N LYS A 73 0.76 -11.34 -27.30
CA LYS A 73 -0.66 -10.92 -27.42
C LYS A 73 -1.41 -10.98 -26.10
N ARG A 74 -1.08 -11.94 -25.22
CA ARG A 74 -1.68 -12.03 -23.89
C ARG A 74 -1.16 -10.93 -22.97
N PHE A 75 0.13 -10.60 -23.04
CA PHE A 75 0.71 -9.48 -22.30
C PHE A 75 0.10 -8.15 -22.75
N ASP A 76 -0.03 -7.88 -24.05
CA ASP A 76 -0.72 -6.70 -24.57
C ASP A 76 -2.17 -6.59 -24.05
N SER A 77 -2.87 -7.72 -23.97
CA SER A 77 -4.22 -7.76 -23.40
C SER A 77 -4.24 -7.49 -21.89
N ILE A 78 -3.19 -7.89 -21.17
CA ILE A 78 -3.05 -7.63 -19.73
C ILE A 78 -2.77 -6.14 -19.51
N ASP A 79 -1.88 -5.53 -20.29
CA ASP A 79 -1.54 -4.11 -20.18
C ASP A 79 -2.77 -3.22 -20.40
N LYS A 80 -3.60 -3.52 -21.41
CA LYS A 80 -4.87 -2.80 -21.63
C LYS A 80 -5.84 -2.90 -20.43
N ARG A 81 -5.85 -4.05 -19.76
CA ARG A 81 -6.69 -4.23 -18.56
C ARG A 81 -6.14 -3.43 -17.38
N PHE A 82 -4.82 -3.39 -17.20
CA PHE A 82 -4.18 -2.55 -16.19
C PHE A 82 -4.45 -1.07 -16.44
N GLU A 83 -4.33 -0.57 -17.67
CA GLU A 83 -4.65 0.82 -18.00
C GLU A 83 -6.12 1.17 -17.67
N THR A 84 -7.04 0.23 -17.91
CA THR A 84 -8.46 0.40 -17.54
C THR A 84 -8.65 0.44 -16.02
N VAL A 85 -7.91 -0.36 -15.28
CA VAL A 85 -7.93 -0.38 -13.81
C VAL A 85 -7.38 0.92 -13.25
N ASP A 86 -6.26 1.42 -13.77
CA ASP A 86 -5.66 2.68 -13.34
C ASP A 86 -6.61 3.86 -13.53
N LYS A 87 -7.28 3.95 -14.68
CA LYS A 87 -8.32 4.98 -14.92
C LYS A 87 -9.47 4.91 -13.91
N ARG A 88 -9.89 3.71 -13.51
CA ARG A 88 -10.93 3.53 -12.48
C ARG A 88 -10.44 3.96 -11.11
N PHE A 89 -9.21 3.62 -10.75
CA PHE A 89 -8.59 4.04 -9.50
C PHE A 89 -8.43 5.56 -9.43
N GLU A 90 -7.98 6.20 -10.50
CA GLU A 90 -7.86 7.66 -10.57
C GLU A 90 -9.23 8.35 -10.42
N ALA A 91 -10.26 7.84 -11.11
CA ALA A 91 -11.62 8.35 -10.96
C ALA A 91 -12.16 8.19 -9.53
N MET A 92 -11.94 7.04 -8.90
CA MET A 92 -12.32 6.81 -7.50
C MET A 92 -11.54 7.72 -6.55
N HIS A 93 -10.24 7.89 -6.76
CA HIS A 93 -9.39 8.77 -5.95
C HIS A 93 -9.87 10.22 -6.03
N ASN A 94 -10.13 10.72 -7.23
CA ASN A 94 -10.64 12.07 -7.46
C ASN A 94 -12.02 12.27 -6.81
N MET A 95 -12.91 11.27 -6.88
CA MET A 95 -14.22 11.33 -6.21
C MET A 95 -14.07 11.40 -4.70
N ILE A 96 -13.22 10.55 -4.11
CA ILE A 96 -12.98 10.51 -2.66
C ILE A 96 -12.37 11.84 -2.20
N LEU A 97 -11.36 12.35 -2.90
CA LEU A 97 -10.76 13.66 -2.57
C LEU A 97 -11.79 14.78 -2.64
N THR A 98 -12.64 14.80 -3.68
CA THR A 98 -13.67 15.84 -3.84
C THR A 98 -14.71 15.76 -2.72
N LEU A 99 -15.16 14.57 -2.35
CA LEU A 99 -16.08 14.36 -1.23
C LEU A 99 -15.45 14.74 0.10
N PHE A 100 -14.19 14.37 0.33
CA PHE A 100 -13.48 14.72 1.55
C PHE A 100 -13.29 16.24 1.65
N CYS A 101 -12.85 16.90 0.59
CA CYS A 101 -12.71 18.35 0.54
C CYS A 101 -14.05 19.08 0.76
N SER A 102 -15.15 18.60 0.17
CA SER A 102 -16.46 19.23 0.37
C SER A 102 -16.97 19.08 1.80
N VAL A 103 -16.80 17.90 2.41
CA VAL A 103 -17.17 17.67 3.82
C VAL A 103 -16.30 18.50 4.75
N MET A 104 -14.98 18.55 4.52
CA MET A 104 -14.08 19.39 5.32
C MET A 104 -14.42 20.87 5.19
N ALA A 105 -14.76 21.35 3.98
CA ALA A 105 -15.21 22.72 3.77
C ALA A 105 -16.49 23.03 4.56
N LEU A 106 -17.47 22.11 4.57
CA LEU A 106 -18.69 22.25 5.37
C LEU A 106 -18.38 22.25 6.87
N VAL A 107 -17.51 21.36 7.35
CA VAL A 107 -17.11 21.31 8.77
C VAL A 107 -16.44 22.62 9.19
N ILE A 108 -15.51 23.14 8.39
CA ILE A 108 -14.84 24.43 8.65
C ILE A 108 -15.85 25.57 8.62
N ALA A 109 -16.77 25.57 7.65
CA ALA A 109 -17.82 26.58 7.56
C ALA A 109 -18.75 26.56 8.79
N LEU A 110 -19.15 25.37 9.26
CA LEU A 110 -19.97 25.20 10.46
C LEU A 110 -19.21 25.60 11.73
N MET A 111 -17.94 25.20 11.86
CA MET A 111 -17.09 25.59 12.98
C MET A 111 -16.89 27.11 13.02
N GLY A 112 -16.61 27.72 11.87
CA GLY A 112 -16.49 29.17 11.74
C GLY A 112 -17.80 29.88 12.06
N TYR A 113 -18.93 29.36 11.56
CA TYR A 113 -20.26 29.86 11.86
C TYR A 113 -20.58 29.77 13.36
N MET A 114 -20.30 28.64 14.01
CA MET A 114 -20.54 28.45 15.45
C MET A 114 -19.68 29.40 16.30
N VAL A 115 -18.43 29.64 15.91
CA VAL A 115 -17.55 30.61 16.58
C VAL A 115 -18.06 32.05 16.40
N TRP A 116 -18.56 32.38 15.21
CA TRP A 116 -19.14 33.69 14.91
C TRP A 116 -20.49 33.91 15.62
N ASP A 117 -21.35 32.91 15.65
CA ASP A 117 -22.64 32.90 16.34
C ASP A 117 -22.43 33.12 17.84
N ARG A 118 -21.49 32.39 18.47
CA ARG A 118 -21.15 32.60 19.89
C ARG A 118 -20.71 34.03 20.20
N LYS A 119 -19.95 34.68 19.31
CA LYS A 119 -19.52 36.07 19.52
C LYS A 119 -20.64 37.09 19.26
N THR A 120 -21.51 36.83 18.30
CA THR A 120 -22.58 37.76 17.89
C THR A 120 -23.80 37.64 18.80
N ALA A 121 -24.19 36.43 19.19
CA ALA A 121 -25.32 36.14 20.08
C ALA A 121 -25.12 36.66 21.52
N GLN A 122 -23.87 36.82 21.96
CA GLN A 122 -23.60 37.37 23.29
C GLN A 122 -23.69 38.89 23.35
N GLN A 123 -23.70 39.65 22.26
CA GLN A 123 -23.85 41.11 22.34
C GLN A 123 -25.18 41.57 22.99
N PRO A 124 -26.35 41.09 22.55
CA PRO A 124 -27.62 41.46 23.20
C PRO A 124 -27.78 40.81 24.58
N LEU A 125 -27.16 39.66 24.82
CA LEU A 125 -27.18 39.03 26.13
C LEU A 125 -26.31 39.80 27.13
N ARG A 126 -25.16 40.33 26.71
CA ARG A 126 -24.25 41.10 27.56
C ARG A 126 -24.84 42.46 27.90
N SER A 127 -25.54 43.11 26.97
CA SER A 127 -26.27 44.35 27.28
C SER A 127 -27.46 44.12 28.20
N LYS A 128 -28.16 42.98 28.06
CA LYS A 128 -29.19 42.57 29.02
C LYS A 128 -28.58 42.23 30.38
N MET A 129 -27.46 41.50 30.44
CA MET A 129 -26.77 41.18 31.69
C MET A 129 -26.24 42.44 32.38
N LEU A 130 -25.72 43.42 31.63
CA LEU A 130 -25.32 44.73 32.17
C LEU A 130 -26.51 45.49 32.77
N LYS A 131 -27.65 45.55 32.07
CA LYS A 131 -28.88 46.16 32.60
C LYS A 131 -29.47 45.37 33.77
N LEU A 132 -29.29 44.05 33.77
CA LEU A 132 -29.79 43.18 34.82
C LEU A 132 -28.92 43.28 36.07
N GLU A 133 -27.60 43.41 35.92
CA GLU A 133 -26.66 43.68 37.00
C GLU A 133 -26.94 45.03 37.66
N GLU A 134 -27.22 46.06 36.86
CA GLU A 134 -27.64 47.38 37.33
C GLU A 134 -28.97 47.33 38.10
N ASN A 135 -30.02 46.71 37.54
CA ASN A 135 -31.31 46.51 38.22
C ASN A 135 -31.19 45.61 39.46
N TYR A 136 -30.35 44.57 39.43
CA TYR A 136 -30.14 43.66 40.55
C TYR A 136 -29.44 44.39 41.69
N HIS A 137 -28.51 45.28 41.38
CA HIS A 137 -27.83 46.11 42.38
C HIS A 137 -28.79 47.11 43.04
N GLU A 138 -29.67 47.76 42.28
CA GLU A 138 -30.69 48.70 42.78
C GLU A 138 -31.76 48.01 43.66
N VAL A 139 -32.20 46.82 43.26
CA VAL A 139 -33.10 45.98 44.07
C VAL A 139 -32.38 45.45 45.32
N ASN A 140 -31.11 45.06 45.22
CA ASN A 140 -30.33 44.59 46.35
C ASN A 140 -30.02 45.71 47.38
N THR A 141 -29.89 46.97 46.96
CA THR A 141 -29.83 48.14 47.88
C THR A 141 -31.19 48.45 48.52
N LEU A 142 -32.31 48.36 47.80
CA LEU A 142 -33.65 48.47 48.42
C LEU A 142 -33.94 47.33 49.42
N LEU A 143 -33.30 46.19 49.19
CA LEU A 143 -33.40 45.00 50.01
C LEU A 143 -32.29 44.88 51.06
N GLU A 144 -31.29 45.78 51.14
CA GLU A 144 -30.08 45.61 51.97
C GLU A 144 -30.39 45.02 53.36
N ILE A 145 -30.09 43.72 53.51
CA ILE A 145 -30.41 42.86 54.67
C ILE A 145 -29.33 42.98 55.75
N GLN A 146 -28.38 43.92 55.64
CA GLN A 146 -27.40 44.18 56.70
C GLN A 146 -27.92 45.19 57.75
N ASN A 147 -29.18 45.02 58.17
CA ASN A 147 -29.71 45.49 59.45
C ASN A 147 -30.70 44.41 59.94
N PRO A 148 -30.73 43.99 61.23
CA PRO A 148 -31.46 42.80 61.71
C PRO A 148 -32.99 42.83 61.60
N SER A 149 -33.60 43.74 60.83
CA SER A 149 -35.06 43.91 60.76
C SER A 149 -35.63 43.96 59.33
N GLY A 150 -34.84 43.58 58.33
CA GLY A 150 -35.31 43.28 56.98
C GLY A 150 -35.55 44.49 56.05
N PRO A 151 -36.01 44.21 54.81
CA PRO A 151 -36.10 45.20 53.73
C PRO A 151 -36.96 46.40 54.08
N VAL A 152 -36.43 47.59 53.79
CA VAL A 152 -37.05 48.87 54.19
C VAL A 152 -38.45 49.01 53.62
N VAL A 153 -38.63 48.58 52.37
CA VAL A 153 -39.92 48.62 51.67
C VAL A 153 -40.99 47.82 52.42
N ALA A 154 -40.63 46.65 52.98
CA ALA A 154 -41.55 45.79 53.69
C ALA A 154 -41.99 46.37 55.04
N ARG A 155 -41.06 47.02 55.74
CA ARG A 155 -41.37 47.71 57.01
C ARG A 155 -42.29 48.89 56.80
N ILE A 156 -42.02 49.67 55.76
CA ILE A 156 -42.81 50.85 55.41
C ILE A 156 -44.23 50.39 55.07
N LEU A 157 -44.37 49.37 54.23
CA LEU A 157 -45.69 48.85 53.87
C LEU A 157 -46.49 48.36 55.09
N ALA A 158 -45.83 47.69 56.04
CA ALA A 158 -46.47 47.22 57.28
C ALA A 158 -46.94 48.37 58.17
N SER A 159 -46.14 49.44 58.28
CA SER A 159 -46.55 50.62 59.04
C SER A 159 -47.72 51.36 58.38
N PHE A 160 -47.74 51.48 57.06
CA PHE A 160 -48.81 52.13 56.32
C PHE A 160 -50.12 51.35 56.37
N ARG A 161 -50.05 50.01 56.31
CA ARG A 161 -51.23 49.16 56.45
C ARG A 161 -51.86 49.29 57.84
N LYS A 162 -51.04 49.32 58.89
CA LYS A 162 -51.52 49.51 60.26
C LYS A 162 -52.19 50.87 60.47
N LEU A 163 -51.72 51.91 59.78
CA LEU A 163 -52.31 53.24 59.83
C LEU A 163 -53.62 53.31 59.05
N ALA A 164 -53.73 52.57 57.94
CA ALA A 164 -54.94 52.48 57.14
C ALA A 164 -56.11 51.80 57.87
N GLU A 165 -55.84 50.95 58.85
CA GLU A 165 -56.88 50.37 59.72
C GLU A 165 -57.51 51.40 60.67
N THR A 166 -56.81 52.51 60.91
CA THR A 166 -57.24 53.53 61.89
C THR A 166 -57.74 54.81 61.21
N ASP A 167 -57.32 55.09 59.97
CA ASP A 167 -57.64 56.33 59.25
C ASP A 167 -58.18 56.04 57.83
N GLU A 168 -59.45 56.39 57.63
CA GLU A 168 -60.23 56.12 56.41
C GLU A 168 -59.63 56.82 55.17
N LYS A 169 -58.95 57.95 55.37
CA LYS A 169 -58.28 58.67 54.27
C LYS A 169 -57.06 57.89 53.75
N VAL A 170 -56.32 57.21 54.63
CA VAL A 170 -55.12 56.42 54.26
C VAL A 170 -55.54 55.11 53.57
N ALA A 171 -56.65 54.51 54.01
CA ALA A 171 -57.24 53.34 53.35
C ALA A 171 -57.71 53.66 51.92
N ALA A 172 -58.34 54.82 51.71
CA ALA A 172 -58.78 55.25 50.37
C ALA A 172 -57.59 55.40 49.41
N ILE A 173 -56.49 55.99 49.88
CA ILE A 173 -55.27 56.21 49.08
C ILE A 173 -54.58 54.89 48.70
N LEU A 174 -54.46 53.93 49.63
CA LEU A 174 -53.90 52.61 49.33
C LEU A 174 -54.76 51.83 48.32
N LYS A 175 -56.08 52.02 48.35
CA LYS A 175 -57.01 51.46 47.37
C LYS A 175 -56.82 52.06 45.98
N THR A 176 -56.54 53.36 45.88
CA THR A 176 -56.30 54.05 44.60
C THR A 176 -55.04 53.55 43.88
N TYR A 177 -53.99 53.18 44.63
CA TYR A 177 -52.75 52.63 44.08
C TYR A 177 -52.72 51.09 44.01
N SER A 178 -53.88 50.42 44.19
CA SER A 178 -54.01 48.94 44.18
C SER A 178 -53.11 48.21 45.20
N LEU A 179 -52.80 48.86 46.32
CA LEU A 179 -51.96 48.31 47.40
C LEU A 179 -52.77 47.76 48.59
N LEU A 180 -54.09 47.70 48.47
CA LEU A 180 -55.02 47.17 49.48
C LEU A 180 -56.05 46.23 48.84
#